data_AF-T1II13-F1
#
_entry.id   AF-T1II13-F1
#
_cell.length_a   1.000
_cell.length_b   1.000
_cell.length_c   1.000
_cell.angle_alpha   90.00
_cell.angle_beta   90.00
_cell.angle_gamma   90.00
#
_symmetry.space_group_name_H-M   'P 1'
#
loop_
_entity.id
_entity.type
_entity.pdbx_description
1 polymer ?
#
loop_
_entity_poly.entity_id
_entity_poly.type
_entity_poly.pdbx_seq_one_letter_code
_entity_poly.pdbx_strand_id
1 'polypeptide(L)' 'MGPLNGSTTILDGVQAMLADTDLPQELWAELSVTLTYLKNRYPHARLKQEIPYVNWRKRHLSLRHLRRPGCIA' A
#
# COMPACT_ATOMS: atom_id res chain seq x y z
N MET A 1 4.70 29.17 -7.52
CA MET A 1 6.12 29.16 -7.08
C MET A 1 6.27 28.07 -6.02
N GLY A 2 7.27 27.19 -6.15
CA GLY A 2 7.63 26.13 -5.18
C GLY A 2 7.21 24.71 -5.61
N PRO A 3 8.02 23.67 -5.39
CA PRO A 3 8.41 22.71 -6.43
C PRO A 3 7.53 21.45 -6.54
N LEU A 4 7.54 20.87 -7.74
CA LEU A 4 7.16 19.49 -8.01
C LEU A 4 8.18 18.55 -7.35
N ASN A 5 7.97 18.17 -6.10
CA ASN A 5 8.82 17.21 -5.41
C ASN A 5 8.37 15.80 -5.77
N GLY A 6 8.94 15.26 -6.84
CA GLY A 6 8.77 13.86 -7.20
C GLY A 6 9.41 12.91 -6.17
N SER A 7 8.75 11.75 -5.98
CA SER A 7 9.12 10.59 -5.14
C SER A 7 8.58 10.67 -3.71
N THR A 8 7.46 10.03 -3.35
CA THR A 8 7.22 8.58 -3.44
C THR A 8 5.75 8.30 -3.09
N THR A 9 4.94 7.81 -4.04
CA THR A 9 3.50 7.52 -3.85
C THR A 9 3.16 6.63 -2.62
N ILE A 10 4.17 5.94 -2.06
CA ILE A 10 4.04 5.16 -0.84
C ILE A 10 4.12 6.05 0.41
N LEU A 11 5.08 6.97 0.52
CA LEU A 11 5.22 7.80 1.72
C LEU A 11 4.01 8.73 1.88
N ASP A 12 3.56 9.36 0.80
CA ASP A 12 2.36 10.21 0.82
C ASP A 12 1.13 9.41 1.26
N GLY A 13 1.00 8.17 0.78
CA GLY A 13 -0.09 7.28 1.17
C GLY A 13 0.02 6.82 2.63
N VAL A 14 1.21 6.56 3.14
CA VAL A 14 1.42 6.22 4.56
C VAL A 14 1.08 7.40 5.45
N GLN A 15 1.49 8.62 5.08
CA GLN A 15 1.14 9.84 5.79
C GLN A 15 -0.37 10.08 5.80
N ALA A 16 -1.04 9.90 4.66
CA ALA A 16 -2.50 9.99 4.56
C ALA A 16 -3.19 8.94 5.46
N MET A 17 -2.72 7.69 5.46
CA MET A 17 -3.26 6.64 6.32
C MET A 17 -3.07 6.97 7.80
N LEU A 18 -1.90 7.45 8.22
CA LEU A 18 -1.65 7.87 9.60
C LEU A 18 -2.57 9.02 10.01
N ALA A 19 -2.77 10.01 9.13
CA ALA A 19 -3.65 11.14 9.38
C ALA A 19 -5.13 10.74 9.49
N ASP A 20 -5.54 9.65 8.84
CA ASP A 20 -6.93 9.18 8.78
C ASP A 20 -7.28 8.11 9.84
N THR A 21 -6.29 7.40 10.41
CA THR A 21 -6.53 6.19 11.22
C THR A 21 -6.22 6.33 12.72
N ASP A 22 -5.86 7.52 13.22
CA ASP A 22 -5.42 7.77 14.60
C ASP A 22 -4.33 6.79 15.09
N LEU A 23 -3.62 6.16 14.15
CA LEU A 23 -2.60 5.17 14.45
C LEU A 23 -1.30 5.86 14.91
N PRO A 24 -0.56 5.27 15.87
CA PRO A 24 0.73 5.78 16.29
C PRO A 24 1.69 5.93 15.11
N GLN A 25 2.46 7.01 15.09
CA GLN A 25 3.44 7.26 14.02
C GLN A 25 4.52 6.17 13.95
N GLU A 26 4.77 5.46 15.05
CA GLU A 26 5.65 4.29 15.14
C GLU A 26 5.26 3.16 14.17
N LEU A 27 3.99 3.08 13.77
CA LEU A 27 3.47 2.08 12.82
C LEU A 27 3.74 2.43 11.34
N TRP A 28 4.45 3.53 11.04
CA TRP A 28 4.74 3.95 9.66
C TRP A 28 5.38 2.84 8.81
N ALA A 29 6.26 2.03 9.41
CA ALA A 29 6.91 0.90 8.73
C ALA A 29 5.91 -0.19 8.35
N GLU A 30 5.04 -0.60 9.27
CA GLU A 30 3.98 -1.59 9.01
C GLU A 30 2.99 -1.09 7.94
N LEU A 31 2.62 0.19 8.01
CA LEU A 31 1.75 0.83 7.03
C LEU A 31 2.41 0.91 5.65
N SER A 32 3.71 1.20 5.57
CA SER A 32 4.45 1.24 4.30
C SER A 32 4.48 -0.11 3.60
N VAL A 33 4.67 -1.19 4.37
CA VAL A 33 4.62 -2.57 3.87
C VAL A 33 3.21 -2.90 3.42
N THR A 34 2.20 -2.55 4.21
CA THR A 34 0.79 -2.79 3.90
C THR A 34 0.37 -2.07 2.62
N LEU A 35 0.69 -0.79 2.49
CA LEU A 35 0.36 -0.01 1.30
C LEU A 35 1.06 -0.55 0.05
N THR A 36 2.34 -0.90 0.15
CA THR A 36 3.08 -1.51 -0.96
C THR A 36 2.49 -2.87 -1.34
N TYR A 37 2.12 -3.67 -0.33
CA TYR A 37 1.47 -4.97 -0.52
C TYR A 37 0.14 -4.84 -1.27
N LEU A 38 -0.67 -3.85 -0.90
CA LEU A 38 -1.96 -3.54 -1.52
C LEU A 38 -1.78 -3.03 -2.95
N LYS A 39 -0.86 -2.09 -3.19
CA LYS A 39 -0.60 -1.59 -4.55
C LYS A 39 -0.18 -2.68 -5.53
N ASN A 40 0.58 -3.69 -5.06
CA ASN A 40 0.94 -4.85 -5.88
C ASN A 40 -0.23 -5.81 -6.14
N ARG A 41 -1.32 -5.69 -5.37
CA ARG A 41 -2.50 -6.57 -5.42
C ARG A 41 -3.77 -5.86 -5.90
N TYR A 42 -3.68 -4.58 -6.20
CA TYR A 42 -4.77 -3.79 -6.75
C TYR A 42 -4.67 -3.72 -8.28
N PRO A 43 -5.79 -3.74 -9.02
CA PRO A 43 -5.82 -3.50 -10.45
C PRO A 43 -5.11 -2.20 -10.82
N HIS A 44 -4.11 -2.26 -11.70
CA HIS A 44 -3.38 -1.07 -12.11
C HIS A 44 -3.80 -0.66 -13.52
N ALA A 45 -4.23 0.59 -13.71
CA ALA A 45 -4.68 1.09 -15.02
C ALA A 45 -3.59 0.94 -16.10
N ARG A 46 -2.33 1.22 -15.74
CA ARG A 46 -1.15 1.01 -16.60
C ARG A 46 -0.94 -0.45 -17.03
N LEU A 47 -1.52 -1.41 -16.32
CA LEU A 47 -1.49 -2.84 -16.65
C LEU A 47 -2.84 -3.30 -17.23
N LYS A 48 -3.61 -2.42 -17.89
CA LYS A 48 -4.94 -2.78 -18.43
C LYS A 48 -5.90 -3.34 -17.38
N GLN A 49 -5.86 -2.79 -16.15
CA GLN A 49 -6.62 -3.30 -15.00
C GLN A 49 -6.20 -4.70 -14.53
N GLU A 50 -5.04 -5.21 -14.96
CA GLU A 50 -4.46 -6.41 -14.39
C GLU A 50 -3.81 -6.13 -13.04
N ILE A 51 -3.74 -7.19 -12.23
CA ILE A 51 -3.15 -7.16 -10.90
C ILE A 51 -1.67 -7.53 -11.01
N PRO A 52 -0.72 -6.64 -10.63
CA PRO A 52 0.72 -6.89 -10.77
C PRO A 52 1.16 -8.22 -10.17
N TYR A 53 0.69 -8.56 -8.97
CA TYR A 53 0.99 -9.81 -8.29
C TYR A 53 0.55 -11.04 -9.09
N VAL A 54 -0.67 -11.02 -9.64
CA VAL A 54 -1.22 -12.14 -10.42
C VAL A 54 -0.44 -12.30 -11.72
N ASN A 55 -0.16 -11.19 -12.40
CA ASN A 55 0.58 -11.23 -13.66
C ASN A 55 2.03 -11.70 -13.44
N TRP A 56 2.69 -11.27 -12.36
CA TRP A 56 4.06 -11.69 -12.06
C TRP A 56 4.16 -13.12 -11.53
N ARG A 57 3.35 -13.49 -10.52
CA ARG A 57 3.44 -14.79 -9.86
C ARG A 57 2.66 -15.90 -10.56
N LYS A 58 1.81 -15.56 -11.54
CA LYS A 58 0.89 -16.48 -12.23
C LYS A 58 0.06 -17.33 -11.25
N ARG A 59 -0.34 -16.72 -10.12
CA ARG A 59 -1.13 -17.33 -9.04
C ARG A 59 -2.36 -16.50 -8.73
N HIS A 60 -3.42 -17.16 -8.27
CA HIS A 60 -4.63 -16.48 -7.80
C HIS A 60 -4.32 -15.56 -6.61
N LEU A 61 -5.01 -14.42 -6.57
CA LEU A 61 -4.92 -13.47 -5.48
C LEU A 61 -5.59 -14.04 -4.23
N SER A 62 -4.87 -14.09 -3.10
CA SER A 62 -5.44 -14.35 -1.78
C SER A 62 -5.13 -13.19 -0.84
N LEU A 63 -6.17 -12.63 -0.24
CA LEU A 63 -6.10 -11.57 0.76
C LEU A 63 -6.36 -12.07 2.19
N ARG A 64 -6.49 -13.40 2.39
CA ARG A 64 -6.75 -14.01 3.71
C ARG A 64 -5.66 -13.73 4.75
N HIS A 65 -4.46 -13.39 4.28
CA HIS A 65 -3.31 -13.07 5.13
C HIS A 65 -3.25 -11.59 5.52
N LEU A 66 -4.10 -10.74 4.93
CA LEU A 66 -4.11 -9.31 5.24
C LEU A 66 -4.71 -9.11 6.64
N ARG A 67 -3.97 -8.42 7.49
CA ARG A 67 -4.42 -8.01 8.82
C ARG A 67 -4.53 -6.50 8.89
N ARG A 68 -5.36 -6.01 9.82
CA ARG A 68 -5.44 -4.57 10.10
C ARG A 68 -4.11 -4.14 10.74
N PRO A 69 -3.44 -3.10 10.21
CA PRO A 69 -2.25 -2.52 10.85
C PRO A 69 -2.53 -2.14 12.31
N GLY A 70 -1.57 -2.35 13.21
CA GLY A 70 -1.74 -2.09 14.65
C GLY A 70 -2.59 -3.11 15.42
N CYS A 71 -3.04 -4.19 14.78
CA CYS A 71 -3.73 -5.28 15.48
C CYS A 71 -2.70 -6.21 16.14
N ILE A 72 -2.73 -6.28 17.48
CA ILE A 72 -2.00 -7.31 18.25
C ILE A 72 -2.77 -8.62 18.05
N ALA A 73 -2.10 -9.61 17.45
CA ALA A 73 -2.68 -10.90 17.09
C ALA A 73 -3.15 -11.71 18.30
#